data_AF-A0A2G1ZRC2-F1
#
_entry.id   AF-A0A2G1ZRC2-F1
#
_cell.length_a   1.000
_cell.length_b   1.000
_cell.length_c   1.000
_cell.angle_alpha   90.00
_cell.angle_beta   90.00
_cell.angle_gamma   90.00
#
_symmetry.space_group_name_H-M   'P 1'
#
loop_
_entity.id
_entity.type
_entity.pdbx_description
1 polymer ?
#
loop_
_entity_poly.entity_id
_entity_poly.type
_entity_poly.pdbx_seq_one_letter_code
_entity_poly.pdbx_strand_id
1 'polypeptide(L)'
;STGMQTIETMRESVAILDAAGVEYALLECTNLYPSPPEIVSLKGVTELQNAFPKAHVGFSDHSIGPDMALASVALGACILERHYTDTRYRKGPDVICSMDPAELKYLIDRSREIHTALHNEKQRTGPEEDVYRFARASVVADADLSAGHVITEADIWARRPGSGAIPGYDFDKVVGKTLKVAVARNQQLTWDDLSDA
;
A
#
# COMPACT_ATOMS: atom_id res chain seq x y z
N SER A 1 -16.88 22.68 -0.04
CA SER A 1 -16.59 21.79 -1.18
C SER A 1 -16.10 22.60 -2.36
N THR A 2 -15.31 22.01 -3.25
CA THR A 2 -14.52 22.73 -4.26
C THR A 2 -14.89 22.37 -5.70
N GLY A 3 -16.03 21.72 -5.90
CA GLY A 3 -16.44 21.34 -7.24
C GLY A 3 -16.76 22.55 -8.12
N MET A 4 -16.63 22.35 -9.43
CA MET A 4 -16.69 23.40 -10.46
C MET A 4 -15.58 24.47 -10.35
N GLN A 5 -14.60 24.29 -9.47
CA GLN A 5 -13.47 25.19 -9.32
C GLN A 5 -12.16 24.55 -9.80
N THR A 6 -11.21 25.39 -10.15
CA THR A 6 -9.82 25.01 -10.37
C THR A 6 -8.99 25.42 -9.16
N ILE A 7 -7.78 24.88 -9.00
CA ILE A 7 -6.85 25.34 -7.96
C ILE A 7 -6.65 26.87 -8.00
N GLU A 8 -6.57 27.44 -9.19
CA GLU A 8 -6.32 28.88 -9.35
C GLU A 8 -7.51 29.72 -8.86
N THR A 9 -8.73 29.36 -9.25
CA THR A 9 -9.95 30.09 -8.83
C THR A 9 -10.21 29.95 -7.33
N MET A 10 -9.65 28.94 -6.67
CA MET A 10 -9.76 28.76 -5.22
C MET A 10 -8.79 29.61 -4.40
N ARG A 11 -7.70 30.12 -4.98
CA ARG A 11 -6.62 30.78 -4.21
C ARG A 11 -7.12 31.99 -3.43
N GLU A 12 -8.00 32.79 -4.01
CA GLU A 12 -8.56 33.97 -3.34
C GLU A 12 -9.40 33.59 -2.12
N SER A 13 -10.30 32.62 -2.27
CA SER A 13 -11.12 32.10 -1.17
C SER A 13 -10.26 31.57 -0.02
N VAL A 14 -9.21 30.80 -0.35
CA VAL A 14 -8.27 30.26 0.65
C VAL A 14 -7.47 31.37 1.32
N ALA A 15 -7.00 32.38 0.58
CA ALA A 15 -6.26 33.51 1.14
C ALA A 15 -7.10 34.31 2.16
N ILE A 16 -8.40 34.45 1.93
CA ILE A 16 -9.33 35.08 2.87
C ILE A 16 -9.43 34.27 4.17
N LEU A 17 -9.57 32.95 4.08
CA LEU A 17 -9.63 32.05 5.24
C LEU A 17 -8.31 32.07 6.03
N ASP A 18 -7.18 32.03 5.33
CA ASP A 18 -5.84 32.14 5.91
C ASP A 18 -5.64 33.47 6.64
N ALA A 19 -6.05 34.59 6.04
CA ALA A 19 -5.95 35.91 6.66
C ALA A 19 -6.85 36.07 7.88
N ALA A 20 -7.99 35.38 7.90
CA ALA A 20 -8.88 35.32 9.05
C ALA A 20 -8.34 34.43 10.20
N GLY A 21 -7.34 33.58 9.93
CA GLY A 21 -6.74 32.69 10.92
C GLY A 21 -7.69 31.59 11.40
N VAL A 22 -8.64 31.17 10.57
CA VAL A 22 -9.60 30.10 10.89
C VAL A 22 -9.13 28.77 10.34
N GLU A 23 -9.46 27.67 11.04
CA GLU A 23 -9.27 26.34 10.49
C GLU A 23 -10.34 26.04 9.44
N TYR A 24 -9.95 25.36 8.35
CA TYR A 24 -10.85 25.04 7.26
C TYR A 24 -10.49 23.70 6.61
N ALA A 25 -11.48 23.14 5.92
CA ALA A 25 -11.31 21.96 5.09
C ALA A 25 -11.74 22.23 3.64
N LEU A 26 -11.05 21.60 2.70
CA LEU A 26 -11.35 21.61 1.28
C LEU A 26 -11.77 20.20 0.88
N LEU A 27 -13.01 20.05 0.42
CA LEU A 27 -13.49 18.77 -0.09
C LEU A 27 -13.39 18.79 -1.61
N GLU A 28 -12.54 17.93 -2.18
CA GLU A 28 -12.62 17.60 -3.61
C GLU A 28 -14.05 17.17 -3.91
N CYS A 29 -14.60 17.65 -5.03
CA CYS A 29 -15.96 17.35 -5.39
C CYS A 29 -16.16 17.43 -6.90
N THR A 30 -16.92 16.49 -7.45
CA THR A 30 -17.55 16.61 -8.77
C THR A 30 -19.05 16.82 -8.60
N ASN A 31 -19.58 17.94 -9.11
CA ASN A 31 -21.00 18.28 -8.98
C ASN A 31 -21.82 17.72 -10.15
N LEU A 32 -21.93 16.40 -10.23
CA LEU A 32 -22.85 15.69 -11.13
C LEU A 32 -23.56 14.57 -10.35
N TYR A 33 -24.87 14.38 -10.60
CA TYR A 33 -25.74 13.57 -9.73
C TYR A 33 -26.44 12.49 -10.58
N PRO A 34 -25.81 11.32 -10.83
CA PRO A 34 -24.55 10.85 -10.26
C PRO A 34 -23.29 11.22 -11.07
N SER A 35 -22.15 11.28 -10.41
CA SER A 35 -20.83 11.52 -11.02
C SER A 35 -20.23 10.20 -11.52
N PRO A 36 -20.00 10.02 -12.84
CA PRO A 36 -19.38 8.84 -13.37
C PRO A 36 -17.84 8.91 -13.20
N PRO A 37 -17.16 7.77 -13.11
CA PRO A 37 -15.74 7.70 -12.75
C PRO A 37 -14.82 8.43 -13.73
N GLU A 38 -15.23 8.65 -14.98
CA GLU A 38 -14.44 9.36 -16.01
C GLU A 38 -14.21 10.83 -15.68
N ILE A 39 -15.02 11.42 -14.80
CA ILE A 39 -14.93 12.84 -14.43
C ILE A 39 -14.67 13.07 -12.94
N VAL A 40 -14.71 12.01 -12.13
CA VAL A 40 -14.34 12.09 -10.70
C VAL A 40 -12.83 12.21 -10.57
N SER A 41 -12.36 13.27 -9.88
CA SER A 41 -10.92 13.51 -9.72
C SER A 41 -10.41 13.04 -8.36
N LEU A 42 -10.14 11.74 -8.21
CA LEU A 42 -9.42 11.22 -7.03
C LEU A 42 -8.04 11.88 -6.87
N LYS A 43 -7.35 12.16 -8.00
CA LYS A 43 -6.08 12.90 -8.00
C LYS A 43 -6.22 14.28 -7.35
N GLY A 44 -7.39 14.91 -7.49
CA GLY A 44 -7.73 16.21 -6.91
C GLY A 44 -7.51 16.29 -5.41
N VAL A 45 -7.66 15.18 -4.67
CA VAL A 45 -7.35 15.10 -3.23
C VAL A 45 -5.90 15.50 -2.97
N THR A 46 -4.95 14.85 -3.67
CA THR A 46 -3.52 15.12 -3.51
C THR A 46 -3.11 16.47 -4.10
N GLU A 47 -3.75 16.91 -5.18
CA GLU A 47 -3.51 18.24 -5.76
C GLU A 47 -3.93 19.36 -4.80
N LEU A 48 -5.07 19.22 -4.12
CA LEU A 48 -5.53 20.15 -3.10
C LEU A 48 -4.58 20.18 -1.89
N GLN A 49 -4.14 19.02 -1.40
CA GLN A 49 -3.19 18.93 -0.28
C GLN A 49 -1.88 19.67 -0.62
N ASN A 50 -1.36 19.47 -1.82
CA ASN A 50 -0.13 20.12 -2.27
C ASN A 50 -0.30 21.63 -2.49
N ALA A 51 -1.44 22.06 -3.05
CA ALA A 51 -1.69 23.47 -3.33
C ALA A 51 -1.99 24.30 -2.07
N PHE A 52 -2.63 23.67 -1.07
CA PHE A 52 -3.13 24.32 0.13
C PHE A 52 -2.73 23.52 1.39
N PRO A 53 -1.44 23.50 1.77
CA PRO A 53 -0.91 22.61 2.82
C PRO A 53 -1.44 22.90 4.24
N LYS A 54 -2.08 24.04 4.47
CA LYS A 54 -2.75 24.37 5.75
C LYS A 54 -4.16 23.78 5.86
N ALA A 55 -4.75 23.37 4.74
CA ALA A 55 -6.12 22.87 4.70
C ALA A 55 -6.17 21.40 5.10
N HIS A 56 -7.19 21.03 5.88
CA HIS A 56 -7.63 19.64 5.86
C HIS A 56 -8.26 19.33 4.50
N VAL A 57 -7.98 18.17 3.94
CA VAL A 57 -8.54 17.79 2.63
C VAL A 57 -9.42 16.56 2.77
N GLY A 58 -10.62 16.65 2.22
CA GLY A 58 -11.58 15.55 2.17
C GLY A 58 -12.17 15.36 0.78
N PHE A 59 -13.26 14.59 0.71
CA PHE A 59 -13.90 14.18 -0.52
C PHE A 59 -15.43 14.19 -0.36
N SER A 60 -16.11 14.96 -1.20
CA SER A 60 -17.58 15.04 -1.29
C SER A 60 -18.03 14.34 -2.56
N ASP A 61 -18.66 13.18 -2.38
CA ASP A 61 -18.89 12.20 -3.42
C ASP A 61 -20.36 12.11 -3.83
N HIS A 62 -20.57 12.16 -5.15
CA HIS A 62 -21.87 12.01 -5.81
C HIS A 62 -21.89 10.83 -6.78
N SER A 63 -20.92 9.91 -6.69
CA SER A 63 -20.90 8.68 -7.49
C SER A 63 -21.94 7.66 -7.04
N ILE A 64 -22.18 6.66 -7.89
CA ILE A 64 -22.98 5.49 -7.52
C ILE A 64 -22.11 4.57 -6.66
N GLY A 65 -22.54 4.31 -5.43
CA GLY A 65 -21.84 3.43 -4.49
C GLY A 65 -20.68 4.11 -3.75
N PRO A 66 -20.03 3.40 -2.81
CA PRO A 66 -19.05 4.00 -1.89
C PRO A 66 -17.61 4.02 -2.41
N ASP A 67 -17.33 3.44 -3.57
CA ASP A 67 -15.97 3.08 -3.99
C ASP A 67 -15.05 4.31 -4.17
N MET A 68 -15.55 5.39 -4.75
CA MET A 68 -14.79 6.63 -4.93
C MET A 68 -14.45 7.28 -3.58
N ALA A 69 -15.43 7.34 -2.67
CA ALA A 69 -15.20 7.84 -1.32
C ALA A 69 -14.16 6.99 -0.57
N LEU A 70 -14.22 5.66 -0.67
CA LEU A 70 -13.23 4.77 -0.04
C LEU A 70 -11.83 4.92 -0.65
N ALA A 71 -11.74 5.04 -1.97
CA ALA A 71 -10.46 5.26 -2.65
C ALA A 71 -9.81 6.58 -2.22
N SER A 72 -10.61 7.63 -1.98
CA SER A 72 -10.11 8.93 -1.51
C SER A 72 -9.42 8.83 -0.13
N VAL A 73 -9.86 7.92 0.74
CA VAL A 73 -9.23 7.70 2.06
C VAL A 73 -7.78 7.23 1.90
N ALA A 74 -7.52 6.33 0.95
CA ALA A 74 -6.17 5.86 0.65
C ALA A 74 -5.26 6.96 0.08
N LEU A 75 -5.84 8.04 -0.46
CA LEU A 75 -5.14 9.23 -0.92
C LEU A 75 -4.99 10.31 0.17
N GLY A 76 -5.43 10.02 1.40
CA GLY A 76 -5.31 10.91 2.55
C GLY A 76 -6.49 11.87 2.74
N ALA A 77 -7.64 11.63 2.10
CA ALA A 77 -8.86 12.35 2.45
C ALA A 77 -9.24 12.07 3.91
N CYS A 78 -9.38 13.12 4.73
CA CYS A 78 -9.68 13.01 6.16
C CYS A 78 -11.14 13.32 6.51
N ILE A 79 -11.95 13.73 5.53
CA ILE A 79 -13.39 13.98 5.65
C ILE A 79 -14.06 13.34 4.44
N LEU A 80 -15.12 12.56 4.66
CA LEU A 80 -15.96 11.99 3.61
C LEU A 80 -17.37 12.55 3.72
N GLU A 81 -17.94 12.97 2.61
CA GLU A 81 -19.31 13.47 2.51
C GLU A 81 -20.03 12.73 1.38
N ARG A 82 -21.23 12.20 1.66
CA ARG A 82 -22.14 11.61 0.68
C ARG A 82 -23.57 11.96 1.07
N HIS A 83 -24.45 12.08 0.08
CA HIS A 83 -25.88 12.17 0.34
C HIS A 83 -26.37 10.92 1.09
N TYR A 84 -27.37 11.06 1.93
CA TYR A 84 -27.93 9.97 2.74
C TYR A 84 -29.44 9.86 2.53
N THR A 85 -29.94 8.63 2.54
CA THR A 85 -31.37 8.33 2.57
C THR A 85 -31.63 7.20 3.56
N ASP A 86 -32.80 7.20 4.21
CA ASP A 86 -33.21 6.06 5.05
C ASP A 86 -33.48 4.81 4.21
N THR A 87 -33.88 4.99 2.96
CA THR A 87 -34.08 3.92 1.98
C THR A 87 -33.87 4.41 0.54
N ARG A 88 -33.32 3.54 -0.33
CA ARG A 88 -33.13 3.82 -1.77
C ARG A 88 -34.44 3.91 -2.57
N TYR A 89 -35.59 3.61 -1.96
CA TYR A 89 -36.92 3.73 -2.59
C TYR A 89 -37.55 5.12 -2.47
N ARG A 90 -36.90 6.09 -1.79
CA ARG A 90 -37.36 7.48 -1.75
C ARG A 90 -37.39 8.07 -3.17
N LYS A 91 -38.34 8.97 -3.43
CA LYS A 91 -38.35 9.77 -4.65
C LYS A 91 -37.62 11.08 -4.38
N GLY A 92 -36.63 11.40 -5.20
CA GLY A 92 -35.89 12.65 -5.13
C GLY A 92 -34.72 12.63 -6.11
N PRO A 93 -34.28 13.79 -6.60
CA PRO A 93 -33.23 13.86 -7.62
C PRO A 93 -31.89 13.29 -7.13
N ASP A 94 -31.58 13.44 -5.84
CA ASP A 94 -30.28 13.03 -5.29
C ASP A 94 -30.27 11.60 -4.73
N VAL A 95 -31.43 10.94 -4.64
CA VAL A 95 -31.54 9.59 -4.06
C VAL A 95 -30.67 8.59 -4.82
N ILE A 96 -30.46 8.81 -6.12
CA ILE A 96 -29.65 7.94 -6.98
C ILE A 96 -28.18 7.84 -6.53
N CYS A 97 -27.63 8.91 -5.94
CA CYS A 97 -26.26 8.95 -5.41
C CYS A 97 -26.21 8.91 -3.87
N SER A 98 -27.34 8.80 -3.18
CA SER A 98 -27.37 8.65 -1.73
C SER A 98 -26.92 7.26 -1.28
N MET A 99 -26.23 7.21 -0.14
CA MET A 99 -26.04 5.98 0.64
C MET A 99 -27.25 5.71 1.53
N ASP A 100 -27.55 4.44 1.77
CA ASP A 100 -28.52 4.01 2.77
C ASP A 100 -27.84 3.61 4.11
N PRO A 101 -28.57 3.18 5.16
CA PRO A 101 -27.95 2.77 6.42
C PRO A 101 -26.89 1.66 6.28
N ALA A 102 -27.08 0.72 5.35
CA ALA A 102 -26.15 -0.39 5.15
C ALA A 102 -24.86 0.08 4.47
N GLU A 103 -24.98 0.93 3.44
CA GLU A 103 -23.83 1.55 2.79
C GLU A 103 -23.09 2.53 3.68
N LEU A 104 -23.79 3.31 4.52
CA LEU A 104 -23.14 4.18 5.50
C LEU A 104 -22.30 3.35 6.48
N LYS A 105 -22.84 2.25 7.01
CA LYS A 105 -22.07 1.34 7.87
C LYS A 105 -20.84 0.78 7.13
N TYR A 106 -21.02 0.35 5.88
CA TYR A 106 -19.93 -0.16 5.06
C TYR A 106 -18.84 0.89 4.86
N LEU A 107 -19.22 2.13 4.51
CA LEU A 107 -18.31 3.25 4.31
C LEU A 107 -17.49 3.53 5.59
N ILE A 108 -18.14 3.58 6.76
CA ILE A 108 -17.48 3.80 8.05
C ILE A 108 -16.46 2.69 8.35
N ASP A 109 -16.88 1.42 8.25
CA ASP A 109 -16.03 0.30 8.63
C ASP A 109 -14.83 0.16 7.69
N ARG A 110 -15.03 0.29 6.38
CA ARG A 110 -13.96 0.24 5.39
C ARG A 110 -13.02 1.44 5.49
N SER A 111 -13.54 2.65 5.72
CA SER A 111 -12.69 3.84 5.91
C SER A 111 -11.75 3.68 7.10
N ARG A 112 -12.23 3.09 8.21
CA ARG A 112 -11.39 2.80 9.39
C ARG A 112 -10.26 1.83 9.07
N GLU A 113 -10.54 0.76 8.33
CA GLU A 113 -9.53 -0.22 7.91
C GLU A 113 -8.49 0.39 6.98
N ILE A 114 -8.94 1.14 5.96
CA ILE A 114 -8.05 1.81 5.02
C ILE A 114 -7.17 2.83 5.75
N HIS A 115 -7.76 3.66 6.60
CA HIS A 115 -7.02 4.64 7.40
C HIS A 115 -5.97 3.95 8.29
N THR A 116 -6.32 2.84 8.94
CA THR A 116 -5.36 2.08 9.75
C THR A 116 -4.22 1.54 8.88
N ALA A 117 -4.53 0.97 7.72
CA ALA A 117 -3.54 0.42 6.80
C ALA A 117 -2.61 1.49 6.20
N LEU A 118 -3.11 2.71 5.95
CA LEU A 118 -2.37 3.81 5.34
C LEU A 118 -1.17 4.27 6.17
N HIS A 119 -1.22 4.09 7.50
CA HIS A 119 -0.18 4.53 8.43
C HIS A 119 0.88 3.45 8.73
N ASN A 120 0.77 2.29 8.10
CA ASN A 120 1.75 1.22 8.28
C ASN A 120 2.93 1.41 7.33
N GLU A 121 4.15 1.47 7.88
CA GLU A 121 5.37 1.48 7.08
C GLU A 121 5.56 0.17 6.32
N LYS A 122 6.18 0.24 5.14
CA LYS A 122 6.52 -0.94 4.34
C LYS A 122 7.72 -1.67 4.96
N GLN A 123 7.44 -2.65 5.81
CA GLN A 123 8.43 -3.50 6.45
C GLN A 123 7.92 -4.93 6.63
N ARG A 124 8.83 -5.88 6.90
CA ARG A 124 8.44 -7.21 7.37
C ARG A 124 7.90 -7.10 8.78
N THR A 125 6.77 -7.75 9.02
CA THR A 125 6.11 -7.75 10.32
C THR A 125 6.46 -9.03 11.08
N GLY A 126 6.44 -8.98 12.42
CA GLY A 126 6.68 -10.16 13.26
C GLY A 126 5.82 -11.38 12.89
N PRO A 127 4.50 -11.22 12.60
CA PRO A 127 3.64 -12.32 12.15
C PRO A 127 4.06 -12.98 10.83
N GLU A 128 4.88 -12.32 10.01
CA GLU A 128 5.37 -12.88 8.74
C GLU A 128 6.67 -13.68 8.90
N GLU A 129 7.31 -13.69 10.08
CA GLU A 129 8.66 -14.26 10.25
C GLU A 129 8.72 -15.77 9.97
N ASP A 130 7.72 -16.54 10.41
CA ASP A 130 7.68 -17.99 10.14
C ASP A 130 7.50 -18.27 8.64
N VAL A 131 6.64 -17.50 7.98
CA VAL A 131 6.45 -17.58 6.53
C VAL A 131 7.73 -17.16 5.81
N TYR A 132 8.41 -16.13 6.30
CA TYR A 132 9.70 -15.67 5.76
C TYR A 132 10.76 -16.78 5.83
N ARG A 133 10.94 -17.42 6.99
CA ARG A 133 11.89 -18.52 7.18
C ARG A 133 11.58 -19.72 6.29
N PHE A 134 10.30 -20.06 6.14
CA PHE A 134 9.88 -21.16 5.29
C PHE A 134 10.03 -20.84 3.79
N ALA A 135 9.63 -19.64 3.36
CA ALA A 135 9.49 -19.29 1.95
C ALA A 135 10.78 -18.80 1.29
N ARG A 136 11.79 -18.40 2.07
CA ARG A 136 13.11 -18.04 1.51
C ARG A 136 13.93 -19.29 1.19
N ALA A 137 14.96 -19.11 0.38
CA ALA A 137 15.89 -20.17 0.04
C ALA A 137 17.19 -20.01 0.83
N SER A 138 17.86 -21.12 1.09
CA SER A 138 19.23 -21.20 1.57
C SER A 138 20.11 -21.80 0.47
N VAL A 139 21.41 -21.51 0.49
CA VAL A 139 22.36 -22.15 -0.41
C VAL A 139 22.56 -23.60 0.02
N VAL A 140 22.44 -24.52 -0.94
CA VAL A 140 22.64 -25.95 -0.75
C VAL A 140 23.60 -26.50 -1.80
N ALA A 141 24.25 -27.62 -1.52
CA ALA A 141 24.97 -28.36 -2.55
C ALA A 141 23.98 -28.99 -3.55
N ASP A 142 24.29 -28.92 -4.85
CA ASP A 142 23.54 -29.61 -5.90
C ASP A 142 24.18 -30.92 -6.38
N ALA A 143 25.32 -31.28 -5.79
CA ALA A 143 25.97 -32.56 -5.94
C ALA A 143 26.62 -33.00 -4.62
N ASP A 144 27.12 -34.23 -4.56
CA ASP A 144 28.02 -34.65 -3.49
C ASP A 144 29.41 -34.06 -3.78
N LEU A 145 29.96 -33.29 -2.84
CA LEU A 145 31.21 -32.55 -3.01
C LEU A 145 32.23 -32.97 -1.95
N SER A 146 33.50 -33.12 -2.35
CA SER A 146 34.59 -33.53 -1.46
C SER A 146 35.20 -32.34 -0.72
N ALA A 147 35.82 -32.60 0.43
CA ALA A 147 36.67 -31.61 1.10
C ALA A 147 37.82 -31.17 0.16
N GLY A 148 38.14 -29.88 0.17
CA GLY A 148 39.12 -29.25 -0.72
C GLY A 148 38.57 -28.85 -2.09
N HIS A 149 37.31 -29.15 -2.41
CA HIS A 149 36.68 -28.74 -3.67
C HIS A 149 36.43 -27.22 -3.69
N VAL A 150 36.79 -26.58 -4.80
CA VAL A 150 36.49 -25.16 -5.05
C VAL A 150 35.11 -25.06 -5.69
N ILE A 151 34.17 -24.42 -4.99
CA ILE A 151 32.76 -24.35 -5.39
C ILE A 151 32.61 -23.53 -6.68
N THR A 152 31.91 -24.09 -7.66
CA THR A 152 31.43 -23.39 -8.86
C THR A 152 29.92 -23.18 -8.80
N GLU A 153 29.37 -22.35 -9.69
CA GLU A 153 27.92 -22.15 -9.77
C GLU A 153 27.13 -23.44 -10.02
N ALA A 154 27.70 -24.41 -10.74
CA ALA A 154 27.05 -25.68 -11.04
C ALA A 154 27.00 -26.64 -9.83
N ASP A 155 27.80 -26.37 -8.79
CA ASP A 155 27.92 -27.24 -7.61
C ASP A 155 26.88 -26.91 -6.53
N ILE A 156 26.23 -25.76 -6.61
CA ILE A 156 25.32 -25.24 -5.59
C ILE A 156 24.00 -24.75 -6.20
N TRP A 157 22.96 -24.69 -5.38
CA TRP A 157 21.68 -24.11 -5.75
C TRP A 157 21.04 -23.38 -4.56
N ALA A 158 20.01 -22.57 -4.82
CA ALA A 158 19.19 -21.98 -3.76
C ALA A 158 17.88 -22.78 -3.61
N ARG A 159 17.70 -23.46 -2.46
CA ARG A 159 16.49 -24.24 -2.16
C ARG A 159 15.85 -23.80 -0.85
N ARG A 160 14.51 -23.89 -0.77
CA ARG A 160 13.79 -23.73 0.50
C ARG A 160 14.10 -24.90 1.45
N PRO A 161 13.98 -24.72 2.78
CA PRO A 161 13.63 -23.48 3.48
C PRO A 161 14.81 -22.51 3.61
N GLY A 162 14.52 -21.30 4.07
CA GLY A 162 15.46 -20.20 4.30
C GLY A 162 16.04 -20.20 5.72
N SER A 163 16.05 -21.37 6.37
CA SER A 163 16.55 -21.58 7.72
C SER A 163 18.06 -21.86 7.78
N GLY A 164 18.71 -22.01 6.62
CA GLY A 164 20.15 -22.28 6.53
C GLY A 164 20.98 -21.04 6.83
N ALA A 165 22.23 -21.27 7.25
CA ALA A 165 23.14 -20.19 7.65
C ALA A 165 23.52 -19.25 6.49
N ILE A 166 23.51 -19.76 5.25
CA ILE A 166 23.76 -18.96 4.05
C ILE A 166 22.44 -18.76 3.31
N PRO A 167 21.87 -17.54 3.31
CA PRO A 167 20.65 -17.26 2.57
C PRO A 167 20.92 -17.27 1.07
N GLY A 168 19.91 -17.61 0.27
CA GLY A 168 20.06 -17.74 -1.19
C GLY A 168 20.47 -16.45 -1.92
N TYR A 169 20.30 -15.27 -1.33
CA TYR A 169 20.79 -14.00 -1.91
C TYR A 169 22.30 -13.77 -1.69
N ASP A 170 22.95 -14.61 -0.86
CA ASP A 170 24.40 -14.64 -0.67
C ASP A 170 25.07 -15.72 -1.53
N PHE A 171 24.35 -16.29 -2.51
CA PHE A 171 24.84 -17.35 -3.41
C PHE A 171 26.20 -17.02 -4.02
N ASP A 172 26.36 -15.83 -4.60
CA ASP A 172 27.60 -15.42 -5.29
C ASP A 172 28.80 -15.30 -4.35
N LYS A 173 28.56 -15.14 -3.03
CA LYS A 173 29.64 -15.11 -2.03
C LYS A 173 30.22 -16.49 -1.74
N VAL A 174 29.53 -17.55 -2.13
CA VAL A 174 29.94 -18.95 -1.94
C VAL A 174 30.78 -19.44 -3.12
N VAL A 175 30.50 -18.96 -4.33
CA VAL A 175 31.24 -19.32 -5.54
C VAL A 175 32.71 -18.92 -5.40
N GLY A 176 33.60 -19.84 -5.73
CA GLY A 176 35.06 -19.68 -5.60
C GLY A 176 35.61 -19.97 -4.21
N LYS A 177 34.78 -20.25 -3.19
CA LYS A 177 35.27 -20.72 -1.88
C LYS A 177 35.61 -22.20 -1.91
N THR A 178 36.50 -22.60 -1.00
CA THR A 178 36.95 -23.99 -0.86
C THR A 178 36.23 -24.67 0.30
N LEU A 179 35.70 -25.88 0.07
CA LEU A 179 35.07 -26.68 1.11
C LEU A 179 36.10 -27.22 2.13
N LYS A 180 35.88 -26.98 3.42
CA LYS A 180 36.69 -27.57 4.50
C LYS A 180 36.32 -29.02 4.79
N VAL A 181 35.07 -29.39 4.50
CA VAL A 181 34.49 -30.71 4.76
C VAL A 181 33.73 -31.19 3.52
N ALA A 182 33.57 -32.51 3.39
CA ALA A 182 32.70 -33.07 2.36
C ALA A 182 31.23 -32.78 2.70
N VAL A 183 30.42 -32.50 1.68
CA VAL A 183 28.98 -32.19 1.82
C VAL A 183 28.17 -33.01 0.82
N ALA A 184 26.99 -33.45 1.23
CA ALA A 184 26.09 -34.23 0.37
C ALA A 184 25.13 -33.33 -0.43
N ARG A 185 24.62 -33.84 -1.55
CA ARG A 185 23.58 -33.18 -2.32
C ARG A 185 22.38 -32.83 -1.43
N ASN A 186 21.83 -31.62 -1.61
CA ASN A 186 20.76 -30.99 -0.83
C ASN A 186 21.14 -30.60 0.60
N GLN A 187 22.37 -30.82 1.06
CA GLN A 187 22.83 -30.29 2.33
C GLN A 187 22.92 -28.76 2.24
N GLN A 188 22.35 -28.06 3.23
CA GLN A 188 22.54 -26.62 3.39
C GLN A 188 23.98 -26.32 3.74
N LEU A 189 24.58 -25.39 3.01
CA LEU A 189 25.94 -24.92 3.29
C LEU A 189 25.90 -23.89 4.43
N THR A 190 26.96 -23.91 5.23
CA THR A 190 27.23 -22.94 6.28
C THR A 190 28.55 -22.22 6.01
N TRP A 191 28.74 -21.03 6.60
CA TRP A 191 30.02 -20.32 6.47
C TRP A 191 31.20 -21.11 7.08
N ASP A 192 30.92 -21.97 8.06
CA ASP A 192 31.94 -22.82 8.69
C ASP A 192 32.45 -23.90 7.74
N ASP A 193 31.64 -24.34 6.78
CA ASP A 193 32.03 -25.30 5.74
C ASP A 193 33.03 -24.71 4.73
N LEU A 194 33.23 -23.38 4.72
CA LEU A 194 33.93 -22.67 3.66
C LEU A 194 35.20 -21.97 4.18
N SER A 195 36.31 -22.08 3.45
CA SER A 195 37.47 -21.20 3.61
C SER A 195 37.59 -20.25 2.42
N ASP A 196 38.30 -19.14 2.63
CA ASP A 196 38.81 -18.36 1.50
C ASP A 196 39.77 -19.24 0.67
N ALA A 197 39.81 -18.98 -0.63
CA ALA A 197 40.73 -19.64 -1.57
C ALA A 197 42.17 -19.21 -1.32
#